data_AF-A0A9X3AQT3-F1
#
_entry.id   AF-A0A9X3AQT3-F1
#
_cell.length_a   1.000
_cell.length_b   1.000
_cell.length_c   1.000
_cell.angle_alpha   90.00
_cell.angle_beta   90.00
_cell.angle_gamma   90.00
#
_symmetry.space_group_name_H-M   'P 1'
#
loop_
_entity.id
_entity.type
_entity.pdbx_description
1 polymer ?
#
loop_
_entity_poly.entity_id
_entity_poly.type
_entity_poly.pdbx_seq_one_letter_code
_entity_poly.pdbx_strand_id
1 'polypeptide(L)'
;MGDADKVFQSYGRSCNNPVFYEDFYNAFMNKSADIRAMFVNTNMDSQRGLLRGGIMWLVMHARGMSDSKIRALGESHSRKNMNINPAHYSLWMDALMETLSKHDPLFDAELERIWRVTLRPAIEMIQSMYDQ
;
A
#
# COMPACT_ATOMS: atom_id res chain seq x y z
N MET A 1 8.20 -1.67 -22.01
CA MET A 1 7.64 -0.97 -20.82
C MET A 1 7.80 -1.89 -19.63
N GLY A 2 8.50 -1.46 -18.59
CA GLY A 2 8.81 -2.32 -17.43
C GLY A 2 7.58 -2.57 -16.55
N ASP A 3 7.63 -3.59 -15.70
CA ASP A 3 6.54 -3.91 -14.78
C ASP A 3 6.22 -2.74 -13.83
N ALA A 4 7.23 -2.02 -13.36
CA ALA A 4 7.04 -0.82 -12.56
C ALA A 4 6.31 0.33 -13.30
N ASP A 5 6.47 0.44 -14.62
CA ASP A 5 5.72 1.42 -15.41
C ASP A 5 4.25 0.99 -15.57
N LYS A 6 3.96 -0.31 -15.70
CA LYS A 6 2.57 -0.82 -15.75
C LYS A 6 1.85 -0.52 -14.44
N VAL A 7 2.51 -0.76 -13.31
CA VAL A 7 2.01 -0.40 -11.98
C VAL A 7 1.76 1.10 -11.87
N PHE A 8 2.70 1.94 -12.30
CA PHE A 8 2.54 3.38 -12.26
C PHE A 8 1.34 3.87 -13.08
N GLN A 9 1.14 3.32 -14.28
CA GLN A 9 -0.01 3.66 -15.10
C GLN A 9 -1.33 3.17 -14.49
N SER A 10 -1.36 1.95 -13.95
CA SER A 10 -2.51 1.41 -13.23
C SER A 10 -2.89 2.32 -12.07
N TYR A 11 -1.92 2.70 -11.24
CA TYR A 11 -2.16 3.62 -10.14
C TYR A 11 -2.70 4.97 -10.62
N GLY A 12 -2.11 5.53 -11.68
CA GLY A 12 -2.55 6.80 -12.26
C GLY A 12 -4.00 6.81 -12.77
N ARG A 13 -4.53 5.65 -13.20
CA ARG A 13 -5.94 5.50 -13.60
C ARG A 13 -6.87 5.47 -12.40
N SER A 14 -6.46 4.87 -11.28
CA SER A 14 -7.30 4.70 -10.09
C SER A 14 -7.21 5.83 -9.07
N CYS A 15 -6.03 6.44 -8.89
CA CYS A 15 -5.72 7.27 -7.72
C CYS A 15 -6.29 8.70 -7.75
N ASN A 16 -6.95 9.09 -8.84
CA ASN A 16 -7.50 10.44 -9.02
C ASN A 16 -8.92 10.57 -8.42
N ASN A 17 -9.58 9.46 -8.12
CA ASN A 17 -10.88 9.47 -7.46
C ASN A 17 -10.71 9.34 -5.94
N PRO A 18 -11.17 10.30 -5.11
CA PRO A 18 -11.12 10.18 -3.65
C PRO A 18 -11.76 8.89 -3.12
N VAL A 19 -12.81 8.41 -3.78
CA VAL A 19 -13.53 7.16 -3.43
C VAL A 19 -12.60 5.94 -3.43
N PHE A 20 -11.53 5.93 -4.25
CA PHE A 20 -10.53 4.87 -4.25
C PHE A 20 -9.97 4.61 -2.84
N TYR A 21 -9.63 5.68 -2.11
CA TYR A 21 -9.02 5.55 -0.78
C TYR A 21 -10.04 5.21 0.29
N GLU A 22 -11.31 5.60 0.10
CA GLU A 22 -12.40 5.16 0.97
C GLU A 22 -12.63 3.67 0.83
N ASP A 23 -12.72 3.17 -0.41
CA ASP A 23 -12.89 1.76 -0.72
C ASP A 23 -11.70 0.92 -0.26
N PHE A 24 -10.48 1.43 -0.40
CA PHE A 24 -9.29 0.80 0.15
C PHE A 24 -9.41 0.58 1.66
N TYR A 25 -9.74 1.63 2.41
CA TYR A 25 -9.81 1.53 3.86
C TYR A 25 -10.99 0.67 4.33
N ASN A 26 -12.11 0.71 3.62
CA ASN A 26 -13.23 -0.20 3.85
C ASN A 26 -12.82 -1.66 3.63
N ALA A 27 -12.14 -1.97 2.52
CA ALA A 27 -11.63 -3.31 2.24
C ALA A 27 -10.61 -3.75 3.30
N PHE A 28 -9.64 -2.89 3.64
CA PHE A 28 -8.57 -3.21 4.57
C PHE A 28 -9.07 -3.45 6.00
N MET A 29 -9.93 -2.58 6.52
CA MET A 29 -10.51 -2.73 7.87
C MET A 29 -11.51 -3.89 7.98
N ASN A 30 -12.06 -4.36 6.86
CA ASN A 30 -12.89 -5.57 6.84
C ASN A 30 -12.09 -6.86 6.90
N LYS A 31 -10.78 -6.84 6.62
CA LYS A 31 -9.93 -8.05 6.64
C LYS A 31 -9.55 -8.54 8.03
N SER A 32 -9.53 -7.68 9.04
CA SER A 32 -9.21 -8.08 10.41
C SER A 32 -9.81 -7.12 11.43
N ALA A 33 -10.33 -7.67 12.54
CA ALA A 33 -10.75 -6.87 13.69
C ALA A 33 -9.57 -6.08 14.29
N ASP A 34 -8.37 -6.66 14.30
CA ASP A 34 -7.16 -5.99 14.80
C ASP A 34 -6.81 -4.80 13.93
N ILE A 35 -6.84 -4.97 12.59
CA ILE A 35 -6.60 -3.86 11.65
C ILE A 35 -7.62 -2.75 11.87
N ARG A 36 -8.91 -3.10 11.99
CA ARG A 36 -9.99 -2.14 12.25
C ARG A 36 -9.75 -1.35 13.54
N ALA A 37 -9.31 -2.02 14.60
CA ALA A 37 -9.02 -1.40 15.89
C ALA A 37 -7.91 -0.32 15.78
N MET A 38 -6.92 -0.51 14.91
CA MET A 38 -5.84 0.47 14.70
C MET A 38 -6.33 1.82 14.16
N PHE A 39 -7.51 1.87 13.53
CA PHE A 39 -8.03 3.08 12.87
C PHE A 39 -9.20 3.75 13.61
N VAL A 40 -9.62 3.23 14.77
CA VAL A 40 -10.80 3.75 15.53
C VAL A 40 -10.66 5.24 15.87
N ASN A 41 -9.46 5.69 16.23
CA ASN A 41 -9.20 7.07 16.63
C ASN A 41 -8.37 7.83 15.59
N THR A 42 -8.45 7.41 14.32
CA THR A 42 -7.67 8.00 13.23
C THR A 42 -8.50 9.01 12.46
N ASN A 43 -7.93 10.19 12.18
CA ASN A 43 -8.51 11.12 11.21
C ASN A 43 -8.38 10.51 9.81
N MET A 44 -9.45 9.89 9.32
CA MET A 44 -9.42 9.13 8.07
C MET A 44 -9.17 10.00 6.84
N ASP A 45 -9.61 11.26 6.84
CA ASP A 45 -9.35 12.17 5.71
C ASP A 45 -7.86 12.47 5.57
N SER A 46 -7.19 12.74 6.69
CA SER A 46 -5.73 12.90 6.72
C SER A 46 -5.02 11.59 6.34
N GLN A 47 -5.52 10.47 6.85
CA GLN A 47 -4.94 9.14 6.62
C GLN A 47 -5.01 8.71 5.15
N ARG A 48 -6.11 9.01 4.45
CA ARG A 48 -6.26 8.79 3.00
C ARG A 48 -5.21 9.57 2.19
N GLY A 49 -4.93 10.82 2.60
CA GLY A 49 -3.86 11.62 2.01
C GLY A 49 -2.47 10.99 2.20
N LEU A 50 -2.19 10.47 3.40
CA LEU A 50 -0.94 9.76 3.68
C LEU A 50 -0.80 8.48 2.86
N LEU A 51 -1.87 7.70 2.74
CA LEU A 51 -1.88 6.48 1.93
C LEU A 51 -1.58 6.76 0.46
N ARG A 52 -2.15 7.83 -0.11
CA ARG A 52 -1.88 8.26 -1.49
C ARG A 52 -0.38 8.46 -1.73
N GLY A 53 0.28 9.16 -0.81
CA GLY A 53 1.73 9.38 -0.83
C GLY A 53 2.52 8.08 -0.63
N GLY A 54 2.11 7.25 0.33
CA GLY A 54 2.75 5.97 0.64
C GLY A 54 2.79 5.00 -0.55
N ILE A 55 1.65 4.81 -1.24
CA ILE A 55 1.60 3.98 -2.46
C ILE A 55 2.49 4.58 -3.54
N MET A 56 2.48 5.90 -3.72
CA MET A 56 3.34 6.55 -4.72
C MET A 56 4.83 6.35 -4.41
N TRP A 57 5.25 6.41 -3.15
CA TRP A 57 6.65 6.15 -2.77
C TRP A 57 7.07 4.71 -3.10
N LEU A 58 6.21 3.73 -2.81
CA LEU A 58 6.44 2.32 -3.15
C LEU A 58 6.62 2.15 -4.67
N VAL A 59 5.73 2.76 -5.47
CA VAL A 59 5.80 2.71 -6.94
C VAL A 59 7.05 3.42 -7.48
N MET A 60 7.38 4.61 -6.98
CA MET A 60 8.56 5.36 -7.44
C MET A 60 9.87 4.67 -7.05
N HIS A 61 9.92 4.01 -5.89
CA HIS A 61 11.06 3.19 -5.52
C HIS A 61 11.27 2.02 -6.48
N ALA A 62 10.19 1.31 -6.86
CA ALA A 62 10.25 0.27 -7.88
C ALA A 62 10.71 0.78 -9.27
N ARG A 63 10.60 2.09 -9.52
CA ARG A 63 11.10 2.78 -10.72
C ARG A 63 12.52 3.34 -10.57
N GLY A 64 13.23 3.00 -9.49
CA GLY A 64 14.63 3.36 -9.28
C GLY A 64 14.87 4.59 -8.39
N MET A 65 13.83 5.15 -7.74
CA MET A 65 14.03 6.19 -6.73
C MET A 65 14.70 5.60 -5.46
N SER A 66 15.43 6.43 -4.70
CA SER A 66 16.12 6.02 -3.47
C SER A 66 15.19 5.33 -2.47
N ASP A 67 15.72 4.39 -1.69
CA ASP A 67 15.00 3.67 -0.64
C ASP A 67 14.73 4.51 0.64
N SER A 68 15.23 5.75 0.72
CA SER A 68 15.14 6.61 1.92
C SER A 68 13.72 6.74 2.49
N LYS A 69 12.71 6.91 1.63
CA LYS A 69 11.29 6.98 2.04
C LYS A 69 10.74 5.63 2.51
N ILE A 70 11.20 4.52 1.92
CA ILE A 70 10.81 3.18 2.33
C ILE A 70 11.40 2.84 3.70
N ARG A 71 12.65 3.23 3.95
CA ARG A 71 13.29 3.10 5.27
C ARG A 71 12.58 3.93 6.34
N ALA A 72 12.22 5.17 6.04
CA ALA A 72 11.46 6.01 6.96
C ALA A 72 10.07 5.40 7.28
N LEU A 73 9.41 4.78 6.28
CA LEU A 73 8.18 4.02 6.52
C LEU A 73 8.45 2.80 7.42
N GLY A 74 9.47 2.00 7.14
CA GLY A 74 9.89 0.86 7.96
C GLY A 74 10.14 1.25 9.42
N GLU A 75 10.90 2.32 9.65
CA GLU A 75 11.16 2.83 10.99
C GLU A 75 9.85 3.24 11.69
N SER A 76 8.98 4.03 11.04
CA SER A 76 7.70 4.44 11.63
C SER A 76 6.77 3.26 11.97
N HIS A 77 6.81 2.19 11.17
CA HIS A 77 5.95 1.00 11.35
C HIS A 77 6.58 -0.06 12.27
N SER A 78 7.83 0.13 12.71
CA SER A 78 8.56 -0.81 13.57
C SER A 78 7.90 -1.01 14.93
N ARG A 79 8.32 -2.08 15.64
CA ARG A 79 7.87 -2.40 17.00
C ARG A 79 8.05 -1.25 17.98
N LYS A 80 9.13 -0.47 17.85
CA LYS A 80 9.46 0.66 18.73
C LYS A 80 8.55 1.88 18.51
N ASN A 81 7.93 1.97 17.34
CA ASN A 81 7.07 3.08 16.93
C ASN A 81 5.61 2.63 16.86
N MET A 82 5.01 2.54 15.67
CA MET A 82 3.59 2.19 15.52
C MET A 82 3.28 0.72 15.82
N ASN A 83 4.30 -0.13 15.95
CA ASN A 83 4.17 -1.56 16.25
C ASN A 83 3.21 -2.29 15.28
N ILE A 84 3.40 -2.06 13.98
CA ILE A 84 2.55 -2.68 12.96
C ILE A 84 3.00 -4.11 12.72
N ASN A 85 2.12 -5.06 13.03
CA ASN A 85 2.38 -6.48 12.81
C ASN A 85 2.75 -6.73 11.33
N PRO A 86 3.92 -7.32 11.03
CA PRO A 86 4.34 -7.62 9.65
C PRO A 86 3.31 -8.45 8.86
N ALA A 87 2.50 -9.28 9.51
CA ALA A 87 1.46 -10.05 8.84
C ALA A 87 0.38 -9.17 8.18
N HIS A 88 0.14 -7.95 8.69
CA HIS A 88 -0.87 -7.03 8.15
C HIS A 88 -0.55 -6.56 6.72
N TYR A 89 0.71 -6.63 6.27
CA TYR A 89 1.08 -6.21 4.90
C TYR A 89 0.54 -7.16 3.82
N SER A 90 0.30 -8.44 4.15
CA SER A 90 -0.37 -9.36 3.23
C SER A 90 -1.84 -8.92 3.00
N LEU A 91 -2.55 -8.63 4.09
CA LEU A 91 -3.92 -8.12 4.06
C LEU A 91 -4.01 -6.74 3.40
N TRP A 92 -3.01 -5.89 3.63
CA TRP A 92 -2.89 -4.57 2.98
C TRP A 92 -2.77 -4.73 1.46
N MET A 93 -1.92 -5.66 1.01
CA MET A 93 -1.76 -5.94 -0.43
C MET A 93 -3.06 -6.47 -1.03
N ASP A 94 -3.74 -7.39 -0.35
CA ASP A 94 -5.02 -7.91 -0.83
C ASP A 94 -6.09 -6.81 -0.93
N ALA A 95 -6.12 -5.88 0.03
CA ALA A 95 -7.08 -4.77 0.01
C ALA A 95 -6.77 -3.81 -1.14
N LEU A 96 -5.48 -3.58 -1.43
CA LEU A 96 -5.07 -2.79 -2.57
C LEU A 96 -5.49 -3.44 -3.89
N MET A 97 -5.32 -4.76 -4.06
CA MET A 97 -5.71 -5.47 -5.29
C MET A 97 -7.23 -5.47 -5.48
N GLU A 98 -8.00 -5.73 -4.42
CA GLU A 98 -9.46 -5.63 -4.45
C GLU A 98 -9.93 -4.22 -4.84
N THR A 99 -9.25 -3.19 -4.34
CA THR A 99 -9.58 -1.80 -4.67
C THR A 99 -9.23 -1.47 -6.12
N LEU A 100 -8.03 -1.84 -6.57
CA LEU A 100 -7.62 -1.63 -7.96
C LEU A 100 -8.55 -2.36 -8.94
N SER A 101 -9.02 -3.57 -8.62
CA SER A 101 -9.96 -4.29 -9.47
C SER A 101 -11.29 -3.56 -9.72
N LYS A 102 -11.69 -2.68 -8.79
CA LYS A 102 -12.92 -1.87 -8.89
C LYS A 102 -12.69 -0.53 -9.61
N HIS A 103 -11.46 -0.01 -9.59
CA HIS A 103 -11.14 1.36 -9.97
C HIS A 103 -10.22 1.49 -11.18
N ASP A 104 -9.48 0.45 -11.55
CA ASP A 104 -8.71 0.39 -12.79
C ASP A 104 -9.49 -0.41 -13.85
N PRO A 105 -10.02 0.25 -14.91
CA PRO A 105 -10.79 -0.45 -15.96
C PRO A 105 -9.95 -1.44 -16.78
N LEU A 106 -8.62 -1.39 -16.66
CA LEU A 106 -7.69 -2.31 -17.32
C LEU A 106 -7.12 -3.34 -16.35
N PHE A 107 -7.69 -3.47 -15.15
CA PHE A 107 -7.26 -4.46 -14.17
C PHE A 107 -7.63 -5.87 -14.61
N ASP A 108 -6.65 -6.76 -14.59
CA ASP A 108 -6.80 -8.19 -14.83
C ASP A 108 -5.87 -8.99 -13.91
N ALA A 109 -5.94 -10.32 -13.99
CA ALA A 109 -5.14 -11.22 -13.16
C ALA A 109 -3.62 -11.06 -13.38
N GLU A 110 -3.19 -10.68 -14.59
CA GLU A 110 -1.78 -10.46 -14.88
C GLU A 110 -1.29 -9.14 -14.26
N LEU A 111 -2.11 -8.09 -14.34
CA LEU A 111 -1.81 -6.81 -13.69
C LEU A 111 -1.77 -6.96 -12.16
N GLU A 112 -2.65 -7.76 -11.57
CA GLU A 112 -2.57 -8.11 -10.14
C GLU A 112 -1.21 -8.75 -9.80
N ARG A 113 -0.80 -9.77 -10.55
CA ARG A 113 0.48 -10.46 -10.35
C ARG A 113 1.66 -9.47 -10.46
N ILE A 114 1.62 -8.58 -11.44
CA ILE A 114 2.63 -7.53 -11.65
C ILE A 114 2.69 -6.56 -10.47
N TRP A 115 1.55 -6.11 -9.95
CA TRP A 115 1.49 -5.26 -8.75
C TRP A 115 2.15 -5.91 -7.55
N ARG A 116 1.76 -7.16 -7.25
CA ARG A 116 2.31 -7.93 -6.12
C ARG A 116 3.82 -8.12 -6.24
N VAL A 117 4.31 -8.47 -7.43
CA VAL A 117 5.75 -8.65 -7.67
C VAL A 117 6.52 -7.34 -7.56
N THR A 118 5.97 -6.25 -8.11
CA THR A 118 6.64 -4.94 -8.17
C THR A 118 6.80 -4.33 -6.78
N LEU A 119 5.77 -4.42 -5.93
CA LEU A 119 5.81 -3.81 -4.59
C LEU A 119 6.47 -4.69 -3.53
N ARG A 120 6.61 -6.00 -3.77
CA ARG A 120 7.15 -6.95 -2.79
C ARG A 120 8.50 -6.52 -2.19
N PRO A 121 9.54 -6.10 -2.95
CA PRO A 121 10.82 -5.74 -2.36
C PRO A 121 10.73 -4.58 -1.34
N ALA A 122 9.86 -3.61 -1.61
CA ALA A 122 9.68 -2.46 -0.72
C ALA A 122 8.90 -2.85 0.55
N ILE A 123 7.91 -3.73 0.43
CA ILE A 123 7.17 -4.27 1.57
C ILE A 123 8.07 -5.14 2.44
N GLU A 124 8.88 -6.02 1.84
CA GLU A 124 9.86 -6.85 2.56
C GLU A 124 10.86 -5.97 3.32
N MET A 125 11.32 -4.87 2.72
CA MET A 125 12.18 -3.90 3.41
C MET A 125 11.49 -3.31 4.64
N ILE A 126 10.25 -2.83 4.51
CA ILE A 126 9.47 -2.28 5.63
C ILE A 126 9.30 -3.33 6.74
N GLN A 127 8.93 -4.56 6.39
CA GLN A 127 8.76 -5.66 7.35
C GLN A 127 10.08 -6.03 8.04
N SER A 128 11.21 -6.01 7.32
CA SER A 128 12.54 -6.34 7.87
C SER A 128 13.02 -5.37 8.96
N MET A 129 12.41 -4.18 9.04
CA MET A 129 12.72 -3.15 10.03
C MET A 129 11.88 -3.29 11.31
N TYR A 130 10.98 -4.27 11.39
CA TYR A 130 10.05 -4.40 12.51
C TYR A 130 10.76 -4.55 13.86
N ASP A 131 11.82 -5.36 13.92
CA ASP A 131 12.59 -5.64 15.14
C ASP A 131 13.95 -4.92 15.21
N GLN A 132 14.22 -3.97 14.28
CA GLN A 132 15.47 -3.19 14.27
C GLN A 132 15.51 -2.13 15.38
#